data_AF-A0A7L3B2N3-F1
#
_entry.id   AF-A0A7L3B2N3-F1
#
_cell.length_a   1.000
_cell.length_b   1.000
_cell.length_c   1.000
_cell.angle_alpha   90.00
_cell.angle_beta   90.00
_cell.angle_gamma   90.00
#
_symmetry.space_group_name_H-M   'P 1'
#
loop_
_entity.id
_entity.type
_entity.pdbx_description
1 polymer ?
#
loop_
_entity_poly.entity_id
_entity_poly.type
_entity_poly.pdbx_seq_one_letter_code
_entity_poly.pdbx_strand_id
1 'polypeptide(L)'
;MPSLPLQTFRVQLCIAETNEIFSLPQCQNDLTVKKLKSHLELLTGIPLHFQRIQYLDEADLPDESTFEDNDIVPGGTITMRIWQQDGWGRLVAAAAKGETMKLVHLGVTEDSVGTSPYAELLRPEQKKEWVAHRAFVALFVACHRGHVETAKFLLRYGADLRSKSPLGRTALHVAAVAGRCDCVELLLSYGAQALAPDSEGQTAVSLARLWGQKESERTMVR
;
A
#
# COMPACT_ATOMS: atom_id res chain seq x y z
N MET A 1 8.21 -1.56 -40.00
CA MET A 1 6.93 -2.06 -39.44
C MET A 1 6.28 -0.88 -38.73
N PRO A 2 5.09 -0.41 -39.13
CA PRO A 2 4.38 0.57 -38.32
C PRO A 2 3.94 -0.13 -37.03
N SER A 3 4.30 0.44 -35.88
CA SER A 3 3.84 -0.02 -34.57
C SER A 3 2.30 -0.02 -34.58
N LEU A 4 1.68 -1.16 -34.26
CA LEU A 4 0.23 -1.25 -34.04
C LEU A 4 -0.18 -0.17 -33.02
N PRO A 5 -1.31 0.53 -33.24
CA PRO A 5 -1.75 1.57 -32.31
C PRO A 5 -1.99 0.95 -30.92
N LEU A 6 -1.46 1.61 -29.89
CA LEU A 6 -1.63 1.20 -28.49
C LEU A 6 -3.14 1.10 -28.18
N GLN A 7 -3.63 -0.12 -28.04
CA GLN A 7 -5.02 -0.38 -27.69
C GLN A 7 -5.18 -0.20 -26.18
N THR A 8 -5.96 0.80 -25.78
CA THR A 8 -6.32 0.96 -24.36
C THR A 8 -7.53 0.12 -24.02
N PHE A 9 -7.48 -0.59 -22.90
CA PHE A 9 -8.60 -1.38 -22.39
C PHE A 9 -8.75 -1.23 -20.88
N ARG A 10 -9.84 -1.79 -20.33
CA ARG A 10 -10.10 -1.79 -18.89
C ARG A 10 -9.86 -3.17 -18.33
N VAL A 11 -9.38 -3.23 -17.10
CA VAL A 11 -9.19 -4.46 -16.33
C VAL A 11 -9.79 -4.24 -14.95
N GLN A 12 -10.34 -5.28 -14.36
CA GLN A 12 -10.76 -5.27 -12.96
C GLN A 12 -9.64 -5.84 -12.08
N LEU A 13 -9.42 -5.24 -10.92
CA LEU A 13 -8.53 -5.75 -9.90
C LEU A 13 -9.37 -6.27 -8.75
N CYS A 14 -9.24 -7.55 -8.40
CA CYS A 14 -9.81 -8.14 -7.18
C CYS A 14 -8.71 -8.32 -6.14
N ILE A 15 -8.91 -7.84 -4.91
CA ILE A 15 -8.02 -8.13 -3.79
C ILE A 15 -8.52 -9.40 -3.09
N ALA A 16 -7.75 -10.48 -3.12
CA ALA A 16 -8.21 -11.78 -2.62
C ALA A 16 -8.55 -11.79 -1.13
N GLU A 17 -7.84 -11.01 -0.31
CA GLU A 17 -8.03 -10.99 1.14
C GLU A 17 -9.24 -10.15 1.60
N THR A 18 -9.68 -9.19 0.79
CA THR A 18 -10.79 -8.28 1.12
C THR A 18 -12.00 -8.43 0.20
N ASN A 19 -11.87 -9.15 -0.92
CA ASN A 19 -12.83 -9.23 -2.03
C ASN A 19 -13.22 -7.87 -2.61
N GLU A 20 -12.39 -6.85 -2.41
CA GLU A 20 -12.60 -5.53 -3.00
C GLU A 20 -12.27 -5.57 -4.49
N ILE A 21 -13.15 -4.97 -5.30
CA ILE A 21 -12.98 -4.89 -6.75
C ILE A 21 -12.76 -3.43 -7.14
N PHE A 22 -11.66 -3.16 -7.83
CA PHE A 22 -11.32 -1.86 -8.38
C PHE A 22 -11.35 -1.91 -9.90
N SER A 23 -11.82 -0.84 -10.54
CA SER A 23 -11.68 -0.69 -11.99
C SER A 23 -10.38 0.03 -12.30
N LEU A 24 -9.51 -0.61 -13.08
CA LEU A 24 -8.28 0.00 -13.58
C LEU A 24 -8.59 0.71 -14.91
N PRO A 25 -8.48 2.05 -14.98
CA PRO A 25 -8.80 2.79 -16.19
C PRO A 25 -7.64 2.73 -17.19
N GLN A 26 -7.99 2.57 -18.48
CA GLN A 26 -7.12 2.87 -19.64
C GLN A 26 -5.74 2.17 -19.60
N CYS A 27 -5.72 0.88 -19.28
CA CYS A 27 -4.52 0.05 -19.40
C CYS A 27 -4.09 -0.09 -20.87
N GLN A 28 -2.79 -0.04 -21.13
CA GLN A 28 -2.21 -0.29 -22.45
C GLN A 28 -1.62 -1.71 -22.50
N ASN A 29 -1.53 -2.31 -23.69
CA ASN A 29 -0.95 -3.66 -23.86
C ASN A 29 0.49 -3.77 -23.33
N ASP A 30 1.29 -2.72 -23.50
CA ASP A 30 2.69 -2.63 -23.06
C ASP A 30 2.84 -2.19 -21.58
N LEU A 31 1.73 -2.10 -20.83
CA LEU A 31 1.76 -1.83 -19.40
C LEU A 31 2.46 -2.98 -18.68
N THR A 32 3.64 -2.69 -18.12
CA THR A 32 4.36 -3.68 -17.32
C THR A 32 3.69 -3.88 -15.96
N VAL A 33 3.79 -5.10 -15.42
CA VAL A 33 3.29 -5.43 -14.08
C VAL A 33 3.91 -4.52 -13.02
N LYS A 34 5.20 -4.18 -13.15
CA LYS A 34 5.89 -3.23 -12.26
C LYS A 34 5.28 -1.83 -12.26
N LYS A 35 4.96 -1.29 -13.43
CA LYS A 35 4.28 0.02 -13.55
C LYS A 35 2.88 -0.06 -12.96
N LEU A 36 2.15 -1.15 -13.23
CA LEU A 36 0.85 -1.40 -12.61
C LEU A 36 0.95 -1.39 -11.08
N LYS A 37 1.85 -2.18 -10.48
CA LYS A 37 2.01 -2.27 -9.02
C LYS A 37 2.26 -0.92 -8.36
N SER A 38 2.99 -0.04 -9.04
CA SER A 38 3.26 1.32 -8.57
C SER A 38 1.99 2.17 -8.47
N HIS A 39 1.08 2.02 -9.44
CA HIS A 39 -0.25 2.62 -9.37
C HIS A 39 -1.13 1.94 -8.31
N LEU A 40 -1.07 0.62 -8.19
CA LEU A 40 -1.88 -0.14 -7.22
C LEU A 40 -1.55 0.20 -5.77
N GLU A 41 -0.31 0.58 -5.45
CA GLU A 41 0.04 1.01 -4.08
C GLU A 41 -0.79 2.23 -3.64
N LEU A 42 -0.98 3.20 -4.54
CA LEU A 42 -1.82 4.37 -4.27
C LEU A 42 -3.31 4.02 -4.24
N LEU A 43 -3.75 3.17 -5.18
CA LEU A 43 -5.16 2.78 -5.30
C LEU A 43 -5.64 1.98 -4.09
N THR A 44 -4.83 1.01 -3.64
CA THR A 44 -5.23 0.00 -2.66
C THR A 44 -4.68 0.25 -1.25
N GLY A 45 -3.64 1.09 -1.14
CA GLY A 45 -2.94 1.34 0.11
C GLY A 45 -2.00 0.22 0.54
N ILE A 46 -1.72 -0.76 -0.34
CA ILE A 46 -0.89 -1.93 -0.04
C ILE A 46 0.50 -1.71 -0.66
N PRO A 47 1.60 -1.74 0.14
CA PRO A 47 2.93 -1.51 -0.39
C PRO A 47 3.36 -2.50 -1.48
N LEU A 48 4.09 -2.02 -2.48
CA LEU A 48 4.44 -2.73 -3.72
C LEU A 48 5.00 -4.13 -3.51
N HIS A 49 5.87 -4.32 -2.52
CA HIS A 49 6.55 -5.60 -2.26
C HIS A 49 5.62 -6.69 -1.71
N PHE A 50 4.42 -6.33 -1.26
CA PHE A 50 3.40 -7.30 -0.84
C PHE A 50 2.47 -7.73 -1.96
N GLN A 51 2.49 -7.03 -3.10
CA GLN A 51 1.53 -7.24 -4.19
C GLN A 51 1.95 -8.42 -5.06
N ARG A 52 1.16 -9.50 -5.00
CA ARG A 52 1.27 -10.67 -5.89
C ARG A 52 0.12 -10.65 -6.88
N ILE A 53 0.43 -10.36 -8.14
CA ILE A 53 -0.56 -10.21 -9.20
C ILE A 53 -0.67 -11.53 -9.94
N GLN A 54 -1.88 -11.99 -10.15
CA GLN A 54 -2.22 -13.23 -10.83
C GLN A 54 -3.33 -12.96 -11.84
N TYR A 55 -3.37 -13.75 -12.91
CA TYR A 55 -4.42 -13.75 -13.89
C TYR A 55 -4.85 -15.20 -14.13
N LEU A 56 -6.15 -15.48 -14.23
CA LEU A 56 -6.73 -16.80 -14.52
C LEU A 56 -6.17 -17.99 -13.70
N ASP A 57 -6.15 -17.89 -12.37
CA ASP A 57 -5.64 -18.93 -11.45
C ASP A 57 -4.20 -19.42 -11.75
N GLU A 58 -3.44 -18.64 -12.52
CA GLU A 58 -2.04 -18.92 -12.87
C GLU A 58 -1.06 -18.50 -11.75
N ALA A 59 0.23 -18.69 -12.02
CA ALA A 59 1.32 -18.24 -11.16
C ALA A 59 1.40 -16.70 -11.06
N ASP A 60 2.21 -16.20 -10.13
CA ASP A 60 2.47 -14.77 -9.99
C ASP A 60 3.09 -14.21 -11.29
N LEU A 61 2.50 -13.14 -11.82
CA LEU A 61 2.99 -12.45 -13.01
C LEU A 61 4.36 -11.79 -12.71
N PRO A 62 5.39 -11.99 -13.56
CA PRO A 62 6.69 -11.35 -13.40
C PRO A 62 6.62 -9.83 -13.54
N ASP A 63 7.40 -9.09 -12.74
CA ASP A 63 7.40 -7.62 -12.75
C ASP A 63 7.72 -6.99 -14.11
N GLU A 64 8.60 -7.63 -14.88
CA GLU A 64 9.06 -7.15 -16.18
C GLU A 64 8.12 -7.56 -17.33
N SER A 65 7.15 -8.44 -17.07
CA SER A 65 6.17 -8.85 -18.08
C SER A 65 5.11 -7.76 -18.30
N THR A 66 4.57 -7.73 -19.52
CA THR A 66 3.51 -6.83 -19.96
C THR A 66 2.15 -7.51 -19.93
N PHE A 67 1.08 -6.74 -20.15
CA PHE A 67 -0.26 -7.32 -20.28
C PHE A 67 -0.39 -8.19 -21.55
N GLU A 68 0.36 -7.85 -22.60
CA GLU A 68 0.45 -8.65 -23.83
C GLU A 68 1.15 -10.00 -23.58
N ASP A 69 2.26 -10.02 -22.83
CA ASP A 69 3.00 -11.26 -22.53
C ASP A 69 2.18 -12.32 -21.78
N ASN A 70 1.09 -11.89 -21.13
CA ASN A 70 0.23 -12.73 -20.28
C ASN A 70 -1.22 -12.83 -20.79
N ASP A 71 -1.46 -12.51 -22.07
CA ASP A 71 -2.77 -12.64 -22.74
C ASP A 71 -3.95 -12.03 -21.94
N ILE A 72 -3.71 -10.91 -21.24
CA ILE A 72 -4.74 -10.27 -20.40
C ILE A 72 -5.82 -9.67 -21.30
N VAL A 73 -7.04 -10.19 -21.19
CA VAL A 73 -8.13 -9.78 -22.08
C VAL A 73 -8.81 -8.49 -21.61
N PRO A 74 -9.29 -7.64 -22.54
CA PRO A 74 -10.16 -6.52 -22.22
C PRO A 74 -11.37 -6.91 -21.38
N GLY A 75 -11.54 -6.25 -20.25
CA GLY A 75 -12.63 -6.51 -19.29
C GLY A 75 -12.36 -7.67 -18.34
N GLY A 76 -11.21 -8.35 -18.46
CA GLY A 76 -10.81 -9.42 -17.56
C GLY A 76 -10.54 -8.93 -16.13
N THR A 77 -10.44 -9.89 -15.21
CA THR A 77 -10.14 -9.64 -13.80
C THR A 77 -8.77 -10.21 -13.46
N ILE A 78 -7.86 -9.34 -13.01
CA ILE A 78 -6.63 -9.75 -12.35
C ILE A 78 -6.87 -9.82 -10.84
N THR A 79 -6.23 -10.78 -10.20
CA THR A 79 -6.29 -10.97 -8.75
C THR A 79 -4.99 -10.48 -8.13
N MET A 80 -5.08 -9.63 -7.12
CA MET A 80 -3.96 -9.31 -6.25
C MET A 80 -4.10 -10.06 -4.93
N ARG A 81 -3.07 -10.80 -4.57
CA ARG A 81 -2.91 -11.40 -3.24
C ARG A 81 -1.82 -10.66 -2.49
N ILE A 82 -1.97 -10.63 -1.18
CA ILE A 82 -0.95 -10.13 -0.25
C ILE A 82 -0.05 -11.29 0.10
N TRP A 83 1.26 -11.02 0.18
CA TRP A 83 2.24 -12.00 0.67
C TRP A 83 1.78 -12.69 1.96
N GLN A 84 1.71 -14.03 1.95
CA GLN A 84 1.08 -14.79 3.03
C GLN A 84 2.06 -15.26 4.12
N GLN A 85 3.36 -15.35 3.80
CA GLN A 85 4.34 -15.83 4.78
C GLN A 85 4.42 -14.86 5.97
N ASP A 86 4.73 -15.40 7.15
CA ASP A 86 4.89 -14.61 8.37
C ASP A 86 3.63 -13.80 8.78
N GLY A 87 2.46 -14.09 8.20
CA GLY A 87 1.20 -13.44 8.58
C GLY A 87 1.02 -12.00 8.06
N TRP A 88 1.77 -11.59 7.02
CA TRP A 88 1.62 -10.27 6.40
C TRP A 88 0.21 -10.01 5.85
N GLY A 89 -0.42 -11.00 5.21
CA GLY A 89 -1.83 -10.92 4.80
C GLY A 89 -2.78 -10.59 5.95
N ARG A 90 -2.58 -11.22 7.13
CA ARG A 90 -3.36 -10.95 8.34
C ARG A 90 -3.11 -9.54 8.89
N LEU A 91 -1.85 -9.08 8.84
CA LEU A 91 -1.46 -7.74 9.28
C LEU A 91 -2.10 -6.65 8.42
N VAL A 92 -2.00 -6.77 7.09
CA VAL A 92 -2.62 -5.82 6.16
C VAL A 92 -4.13 -5.84 6.32
N ALA A 93 -4.77 -7.01 6.43
CA ALA A 93 -6.21 -7.10 6.65
C ALA A 93 -6.66 -6.47 7.98
N ALA A 94 -5.91 -6.69 9.07
CA ALA A 94 -6.20 -6.08 10.38
C ALA A 94 -6.04 -4.55 10.33
N ALA A 95 -4.97 -4.05 9.70
CA ALA A 95 -4.76 -2.62 9.50
C ALA A 95 -5.84 -1.98 8.64
N ALA A 96 -6.25 -2.66 7.56
CA ALA A 96 -7.30 -2.19 6.66
C ALA A 96 -8.68 -2.15 7.32
N LYS A 97 -8.89 -2.93 8.39
CA LYS A 97 -10.11 -2.94 9.21
C LYS A 97 -10.01 -2.12 10.50
N GLY A 98 -8.85 -1.52 10.79
CA GLY A 98 -8.61 -0.75 12.02
C GLY A 98 -8.58 -1.61 13.30
N GLU A 99 -8.26 -2.90 13.19
CA GLU A 99 -8.30 -3.86 14.29
C GLU A 99 -7.02 -3.77 15.16
N THR A 100 -6.89 -2.68 15.91
CA THR A 100 -5.69 -2.36 16.72
C THR A 100 -5.22 -3.52 17.60
N MET A 101 -6.14 -4.19 18.31
CA MET A 101 -5.78 -5.32 19.17
C MET A 101 -5.19 -6.50 18.38
N LYS A 102 -5.67 -6.77 17.16
CA LYS A 102 -5.10 -7.83 16.33
C LYS A 102 -3.70 -7.45 15.84
N LEU A 103 -3.47 -6.17 15.54
CA LEU A 103 -2.15 -5.69 15.14
C LEU A 103 -1.11 -5.88 16.26
N VAL A 104 -1.47 -5.66 17.53
CA VAL A 104 -0.59 -5.94 18.66
C VAL A 104 -0.13 -7.40 18.67
N HIS A 105 -1.04 -8.35 18.44
CA HIS A 105 -0.72 -9.78 18.33
C HIS A 105 0.02 -10.17 17.04
N LEU A 106 0.23 -9.23 16.12
CA LEU A 106 0.95 -9.44 14.86
C LEU A 106 2.32 -8.75 14.87
N GLY A 107 2.77 -8.26 16.02
CA GLY A 107 4.14 -7.78 16.22
C GLY A 107 4.41 -6.36 15.73
N VAL A 108 3.45 -5.45 15.90
CA VAL A 108 3.64 -4.02 15.54
C VAL A 108 4.20 -3.16 16.68
N THR A 109 4.37 -3.73 17.88
CA THR A 109 4.88 -3.03 19.08
C THR A 109 6.00 -3.86 19.71
N GLU A 110 7.02 -3.23 20.30
CA GLU A 110 8.14 -3.95 20.93
C GLU A 110 7.68 -4.89 22.06
N ASP A 111 6.63 -4.50 22.79
CA ASP A 111 6.06 -5.25 23.92
C ASP A 111 5.12 -6.41 23.52
N SER A 112 4.97 -6.70 22.22
CA SER A 112 3.99 -7.70 21.77
C SER A 112 4.35 -9.12 22.25
N VAL A 113 3.45 -9.73 23.03
CA VAL A 113 3.61 -11.09 23.60
C VAL A 113 3.24 -12.20 22.59
N GLY A 114 2.52 -11.86 21.51
CA GLY A 114 2.13 -12.80 20.46
C GLY A 114 3.03 -12.65 19.24
N THR A 115 4.06 -13.49 19.14
CA THR A 115 4.97 -13.49 17.99
C THR A 115 4.68 -14.66 17.05
N SER A 116 4.85 -14.41 15.75
CA SER A 116 4.93 -15.46 14.73
C SER A 116 6.08 -16.43 15.06
N PRO A 117 6.00 -17.72 14.71
CA PRO A 117 7.12 -18.66 14.87
C PRO A 117 8.44 -18.16 14.26
N TYR A 118 8.36 -17.35 13.20
CA TYR A 118 9.54 -16.72 12.60
C TYR A 118 10.19 -15.69 13.53
N ALA A 119 9.38 -14.89 14.23
CA ALA A 119 9.87 -13.84 15.12
C ALA A 119 10.52 -14.36 16.40
N GLU A 120 10.19 -15.58 16.84
CA GLU A 120 10.85 -16.26 17.95
C GLU A 120 12.31 -16.65 17.64
N LEU A 121 12.64 -16.79 16.35
CA LEU A 121 13.98 -17.16 15.88
C LEU A 121 14.89 -15.94 15.63
N LEU A 122 14.35 -14.73 15.72
CA LEU A 122 15.10 -13.50 15.44
C LEU A 122 15.97 -13.08 16.62
N ARG A 123 17.19 -12.62 16.31
CA ARG A 123 18.03 -11.90 17.28
C ARG A 123 17.37 -10.56 17.66
N PRO A 124 17.68 -9.98 18.84
CA PRO A 124 17.05 -8.74 19.31
C PRO A 124 17.07 -7.59 18.29
N GLU A 125 18.18 -7.39 17.59
CA GLU A 125 18.33 -6.33 16.58
C GLU A 125 17.44 -6.60 15.37
N GLN A 126 17.40 -7.85 14.90
CA GLN A 126 16.55 -8.28 13.79
C GLN A 126 15.06 -8.19 14.16
N LYS A 127 14.72 -8.51 15.42
CA LYS A 127 13.37 -8.39 15.95
C LYS A 127 12.92 -6.92 15.95
N LYS A 128 13.79 -5.99 16.33
CA LYS A 128 13.49 -4.55 16.30
C LYS A 128 13.16 -4.07 14.88
N GLU A 129 14.00 -4.42 13.90
CA GLU A 129 13.76 -4.08 12.49
C GLU A 129 12.47 -4.72 11.96
N TRP A 130 12.22 -5.97 12.33
CA TRP A 130 11.01 -6.71 11.97
C TRP A 130 9.74 -6.04 12.53
N VAL A 131 9.74 -5.62 13.80
CA VAL A 131 8.64 -4.85 14.41
C VAL A 131 8.47 -3.50 13.70
N ALA A 132 9.56 -2.79 13.44
CA ALA A 132 9.52 -1.49 12.78
C ALA A 132 8.90 -1.58 11.36
N HIS A 133 9.28 -2.59 10.59
CA HIS A 133 8.71 -2.83 9.25
C HIS A 133 7.21 -3.11 9.34
N ARG A 134 6.78 -3.93 10.29
CA ARG A 134 5.36 -4.23 10.53
C ARG A 134 4.55 -3.03 10.96
N ALA A 135 5.09 -2.24 11.89
CA ALA A 135 4.48 -1.01 12.36
C ALA A 135 4.32 0.00 11.22
N PHE A 136 5.35 0.15 10.37
CA PHE A 136 5.26 0.97 9.16
C PHE A 136 4.14 0.52 8.23
N VAL A 137 4.09 -0.77 7.87
CA VAL A 137 3.07 -1.29 6.94
C VAL A 137 1.67 -1.13 7.52
N ALA A 138 1.50 -1.40 8.81
CA ALA A 138 0.23 -1.20 9.50
C ALA A 138 -0.20 0.28 9.48
N LEU A 139 0.74 1.21 9.73
CA LEU A 139 0.47 2.64 9.71
C LEU A 139 0.10 3.10 8.30
N PHE A 140 0.85 2.66 7.30
CA PHE A 140 0.64 2.97 5.89
C PHE A 140 -0.77 2.56 5.43
N VAL A 141 -1.17 1.32 5.71
CA VAL A 141 -2.49 0.79 5.36
C VAL A 141 -3.59 1.47 6.17
N ALA A 142 -3.42 1.62 7.49
CA ALA A 142 -4.43 2.26 8.35
C ALA A 142 -4.71 3.70 7.92
N CYS A 143 -3.67 4.46 7.56
CA CYS A 143 -3.79 5.84 7.07
C CYS A 143 -4.48 5.94 5.71
N HIS A 144 -4.21 5.02 4.77
CA HIS A 144 -4.94 4.95 3.50
C HIS A 144 -6.43 4.64 3.71
N ARG A 145 -6.73 3.74 4.66
CA ARG A 145 -8.11 3.34 4.97
C ARG A 145 -8.85 4.29 5.92
N GLY A 146 -8.17 5.30 6.46
CA GLY A 146 -8.79 6.31 7.33
C GLY A 146 -8.96 5.90 8.79
N HIS A 147 -8.24 4.88 9.26
CA HIS A 147 -8.33 4.39 10.64
C HIS A 147 -7.45 5.23 11.58
N VAL A 148 -7.93 6.44 11.88
CA VAL A 148 -7.19 7.46 12.67
C VAL A 148 -6.75 6.95 14.04
N GLU A 149 -7.63 6.27 14.78
CA GLU A 149 -7.27 5.75 16.11
C GLU A 149 -6.21 4.66 16.05
N THR A 150 -6.26 3.80 15.02
CA THR A 150 -5.21 2.80 14.77
C THR A 150 -3.89 3.48 14.40
N ALA A 151 -3.91 4.49 13.53
CA ALA A 151 -2.72 5.25 13.16
C ALA A 151 -2.10 5.97 14.38
N LYS A 152 -2.94 6.59 15.21
CA LYS A 152 -2.53 7.26 16.45
C LYS A 152 -1.92 6.30 17.45
N PHE A 153 -2.51 5.11 17.60
CA PHE A 153 -1.94 4.04 18.40
C PHE A 153 -0.55 3.67 17.89
N LEU A 154 -0.41 3.35 16.61
CA LEU A 154 0.87 2.93 16.01
C LEU A 154 1.97 3.99 16.21
N LEU A 155 1.66 5.27 15.97
CA LEU A 155 2.60 6.38 16.18
C LEU A 155 3.02 6.53 17.64
N ARG A 156 2.10 6.34 18.59
CA ARG A 156 2.42 6.37 20.04
C ARG A 156 3.34 5.23 20.47
N TYR A 157 3.23 4.08 19.82
CA TYR A 157 4.03 2.87 20.11
C TYR A 157 5.23 2.71 19.18
N GLY A 158 5.75 3.82 18.64
CA GLY A 158 7.06 3.84 17.99
C GLY A 158 7.07 3.53 16.50
N ALA A 159 5.91 3.47 15.82
CA ALA A 159 5.90 3.43 14.35
C ALA A 159 6.57 4.69 13.79
N ASP A 160 7.62 4.50 12.99
CA ASP A 160 8.35 5.62 12.40
C ASP A 160 7.55 6.27 11.28
N LEU A 161 7.16 7.53 11.50
CA LEU A 161 6.45 8.37 10.55
C LEU A 161 7.22 8.62 9.25
N ARG A 162 8.55 8.50 9.27
CA ARG A 162 9.43 8.75 8.12
C ARG A 162 9.70 7.52 7.28
N SER A 163 9.29 6.35 7.75
CA SER A 163 9.43 5.11 7.00
C SER A 163 8.70 5.20 5.66
N LYS A 164 9.30 4.58 4.64
CA LYS A 164 8.89 4.69 3.24
C LYS A 164 8.67 3.33 2.63
N SER A 165 7.72 3.27 1.69
CA SER A 165 7.60 2.12 0.78
C SER A 165 8.80 2.08 -0.17
N PRO A 166 9.00 0.98 -0.93
CA PRO A 166 10.01 0.94 -1.98
C PRO A 166 9.90 2.06 -3.03
N LEU A 167 8.72 2.65 -3.18
CA LEU A 167 8.47 3.80 -4.07
C LEU A 167 8.72 5.14 -3.38
N GLY A 168 9.28 5.15 -2.17
CA GLY A 168 9.58 6.38 -1.43
C GLY A 168 8.37 7.01 -0.74
N ARG A 169 7.21 6.34 -0.74
CA ARG A 169 5.96 6.90 -0.23
C ARG A 169 5.80 6.65 1.27
N THR A 170 5.34 7.66 1.99
CA THR A 170 5.04 7.60 3.43
C THR A 170 3.55 7.41 3.68
N ALA A 171 3.15 7.18 4.93
CA ALA A 171 1.74 7.14 5.32
C ALA A 171 0.95 8.41 4.93
N LEU A 172 1.61 9.58 4.89
CA LEU A 172 0.98 10.84 4.46
C LEU A 172 0.64 10.84 2.97
N HIS A 173 1.48 10.26 2.12
CA HIS A 173 1.22 10.17 0.68
C HIS A 173 -0.06 9.38 0.40
N VAL A 174 -0.23 8.23 1.06
CA VAL A 174 -1.41 7.38 0.84
C VAL A 174 -2.66 7.89 1.53
N ALA A 175 -2.55 8.55 2.69
CA ALA A 175 -3.68 9.26 3.31
C ALA A 175 -4.20 10.38 2.40
N ALA A 176 -3.28 11.14 1.80
CA ALA A 176 -3.58 12.23 0.89
C ALA A 176 -4.28 11.77 -0.38
N VAL A 177 -3.82 10.67 -1.00
CA VAL A 177 -4.49 10.05 -2.18
C VAL A 177 -5.88 9.54 -1.85
N ALA A 178 -6.05 8.92 -0.69
CA ALA A 178 -7.33 8.35 -0.27
C ALA A 178 -8.30 9.40 0.31
N GLY A 179 -7.91 10.67 0.39
CA GLY A 179 -8.76 11.75 0.92
C GLY A 179 -9.02 11.65 2.41
N ARG A 180 -8.13 11.01 3.19
CA ARG A 180 -8.32 10.77 4.63
C ARG A 180 -7.85 11.97 5.45
N CYS A 181 -8.64 13.03 5.44
CA CYS A 181 -8.29 14.32 6.07
C CYS A 181 -7.88 14.18 7.54
N ASP A 182 -8.62 13.42 8.35
CA ASP A 182 -8.28 13.22 9.76
C ASP A 182 -6.93 12.51 9.95
N CYS A 183 -6.60 11.53 9.09
CA CYS A 183 -5.27 10.90 9.07
C CYS A 183 -4.20 11.88 8.61
N VAL A 184 -4.48 12.72 7.61
CA VAL A 184 -3.56 13.77 7.14
C VAL A 184 -3.25 14.73 8.29
N GLU A 185 -4.26 15.25 8.99
CA GLU A 185 -4.09 16.14 10.15
C GLU A 185 -3.29 15.48 11.27
N LEU A 186 -3.63 14.23 11.61
CA LEU A 186 -2.89 13.45 12.59
C LEU A 186 -1.40 13.35 12.20
N LEU A 187 -1.09 12.93 10.98
CA LEU A 187 0.30 12.75 10.53
C LEU A 187 1.06 14.08 10.52
N LEU A 188 0.43 15.18 10.09
CA LEU A 188 1.01 16.53 10.13
C LEU A 188 1.27 16.99 11.57
N SER A 189 0.38 16.69 12.52
CA SER A 189 0.57 17.02 13.94
C SER A 189 1.76 16.28 14.57
N TYR A 190 2.11 15.11 14.04
CA TYR A 190 3.34 14.37 14.37
C TYR A 190 4.56 14.81 13.54
N GLY A 191 4.41 15.85 12.70
CA GLY A 191 5.48 16.51 11.96
C GLY A 191 5.74 15.97 10.54
N ALA A 192 4.84 15.17 9.96
CA ALA A 192 5.02 14.62 8.62
C ALA A 192 5.34 15.70 7.58
N GLN A 193 6.24 15.41 6.63
CA GLN A 193 6.62 16.34 5.58
C GLN A 193 5.74 16.16 4.34
N ALA A 194 4.79 17.07 4.10
CA ALA A 194 3.89 17.02 2.95
C ALA A 194 4.59 17.26 1.61
N LEU A 195 5.73 17.96 1.61
CA LEU A 195 6.50 18.33 0.41
C LEU A 195 7.70 17.42 0.13
N ALA A 196 7.92 16.38 0.94
CA ALA A 196 8.96 15.40 0.66
C ALA A 196 8.54 14.55 -0.56
N PRO A 197 9.34 14.47 -1.63
CA PRO A 197 8.98 13.69 -2.81
C PRO A 197 9.19 12.19 -2.59
N ASP A 198 8.36 11.40 -3.26
CA ASP A 198 8.55 9.98 -3.48
C ASP A 198 9.53 9.71 -4.65
N SER A 199 9.75 8.45 -4.99
CA SER A 199 10.69 8.04 -6.05
C SER A 199 10.24 8.47 -7.46
N GLU A 200 8.97 8.84 -7.64
CA GLU A 200 8.41 9.37 -8.90
C GLU A 200 8.38 10.91 -8.90
N GLY A 201 8.97 11.55 -7.89
CA GLY A 201 8.98 13.01 -7.74
C GLY A 201 7.64 13.58 -7.26
N GLN A 202 6.71 12.73 -6.81
CA GLN A 202 5.40 13.16 -6.33
C GLN A 202 5.45 13.45 -4.83
N THR A 203 4.87 14.57 -4.43
CA THR A 203 4.67 14.92 -3.01
C THR A 203 3.28 14.50 -2.57
N ALA A 204 3.02 14.41 -1.27
CA ALA A 204 1.66 14.14 -0.78
C ALA A 204 0.66 15.19 -1.31
N VAL A 205 1.07 16.47 -1.39
CA VAL A 205 0.25 17.56 -1.95
C VAL A 205 -0.05 17.34 -3.44
N SER A 206 0.96 17.01 -4.26
CA SER A 206 0.75 16.80 -5.70
C SER A 206 -0.11 15.55 -5.96
N LEU A 207 0.08 14.48 -5.18
CA LEU A 207 -0.76 13.29 -5.26
C LEU A 207 -2.22 13.58 -4.89
N ALA A 208 -2.49 14.32 -3.80
CA ALA A 208 -3.85 14.73 -3.45
C ALA A 208 -4.52 15.46 -4.62
N ARG A 209 -3.81 16.39 -5.27
CA ARG A 209 -4.31 17.11 -6.44
C ARG A 209 -4.60 16.19 -7.62
N LEU A 210 -3.66 15.30 -7.96
CA LEU A 210 -3.79 14.36 -9.08
C LEU A 210 -4.99 13.42 -8.90
N TRP A 211 -5.29 13.03 -7.66
CA TRP A 211 -6.41 12.18 -7.31
C TRP A 211 -7.70 12.95 -6.98
N GLY A 212 -7.71 14.27 -7.16
CA GLY A 212 -8.90 15.12 -6.96
C GLY A 212 -9.29 15.33 -5.49
N GLN A 213 -8.41 15.01 -4.54
CA GLN A 213 -8.61 15.13 -3.09
C GLN A 213 -8.38 16.55 -2.59
N LYS A 214 -9.25 17.47 -3.02
CA LYS A 214 -9.14 18.93 -2.78
C LYS A 214 -9.02 19.31 -1.31
N GLU A 215 -9.70 18.58 -0.42
CA GLU A 215 -9.68 18.88 1.01
C GLU A 215 -8.34 18.50 1.64
N SER A 216 -7.84 17.28 1.37
CA SER A 216 -6.52 16.84 1.83
C SER A 216 -5.40 17.73 1.30
N GLU A 217 -5.48 18.16 0.03
CA GLU A 217 -4.56 19.13 -0.56
C GLU A 217 -4.54 20.44 0.26
N ARG A 218 -5.71 21.00 0.55
CA ARG A 218 -5.83 22.25 1.33
C ARG A 218 -5.27 22.10 2.74
N THR A 219 -5.56 20.99 3.41
CA THR A 219 -5.07 20.73 4.77
C THR A 219 -3.55 20.70 4.85
N MET A 220 -2.86 20.16 3.84
CA MET A 220 -1.39 20.08 3.83
C MET A 220 -0.68 21.38 3.44
N VAL A 221 -1.39 22.33 2.83
CA VAL A 221 -0.82 23.63 2.38
C VAL A 221 -1.13 24.77 3.36
N ARG A 222 -1.95 24.49 4.38
CA ARG A 222 -2.23 25.42 5.49
C ARG A 222 -1.10 25.43 6.50
#